data_AF-A0A958CNI3-F1
#
_entry.id   AF-A0A958CNI3-F1
#
_cell.length_a   1.000
_cell.length_b   1.000
_cell.length_c   1.000
_cell.angle_alpha   90.00
_cell.angle_beta   90.00
_cell.angle_gamma   90.00
#
_symmetry.space_group_name_H-M   'P 1'
#
loop_
_entity.id
_entity.type
_entity.pdbx_description
1 polymer ?
#
loop_
_entity_poly.entity_id
_entity_poly.type
_entity_poly.pdbx_seq_one_letter_code
_entity_poly.pdbx_strand_id
1 'polypeptide(L)' 'MEDASLTFKTISCAFTVHNALGHGFLEKVYENALRIELENAGFHVQPQAPISVTYAGKVV' A
#
# COMPACT_ATOMS: atom_id res chain seq x y z
N MET A 1 -7.26 20.46 -9.56
CA MET A 1 -6.94 19.15 -10.19
C MET A 1 -5.61 18.63 -9.63
N GLU A 2 -5.47 18.54 -8.30
CA GLU A 2 -4.28 17.99 -7.64
C GLU A 2 -4.44 16.50 -7.32
N ASP A 3 -5.66 16.08 -6.96
CA ASP A 3 -5.98 14.69 -6.58
C ASP A 3 -5.78 13.67 -7.69
N ALA A 4 -5.94 14.10 -8.95
CA ALA A 4 -5.76 13.23 -10.11
C ALA A 4 -4.31 12.76 -10.27
N SER A 5 -3.33 13.61 -9.94
CA SER A 5 -1.91 13.26 -10.05
C SER A 5 -1.47 12.32 -8.94
N LEU A 6 -1.91 12.57 -7.71
CA LEU A 6 -1.64 11.69 -6.56
C LEU A 6 -2.23 10.30 -6.81
N THR A 7 -3.51 10.24 -7.17
CA THR A 7 -4.21 8.99 -7.45
C THR A 7 -3.52 8.21 -8.57
N PHE A 8 -3.17 8.88 -9.66
CA PHE A 8 -2.47 8.24 -10.78
C PHE A 8 -1.13 7.63 -10.35
N LYS A 9 -0.30 8.37 -9.61
CA LYS A 9 1.01 7.87 -9.12
C LYS A 9 0.86 6.65 -8.22
N THR A 10 -0.07 6.69 -7.25
CA THR A 10 -0.32 5.57 -6.34
C THR A 10 -0.78 4.33 -7.10
N ILE A 11 -1.70 4.50 -8.05
CA ILE A 11 -2.20 3.41 -8.90
C ILE A 11 -1.09 2.83 -9.77
N SER A 12 -0.24 3.67 -10.38
CA SER A 12 0.91 3.21 -11.16
C SER A 12 1.85 2.33 -10.33
N CYS A 13 2.17 2.71 -9.10
CA CYS A 13 2.98 1.89 -8.19
C CYS A 13 2.35 0.52 -7.94
N ALA A 14 1.04 0.47 -7.69
CA ALA A 14 0.31 -0.79 -7.48
C ALA A 14 0.33 -1.70 -8.72
N PHE A 15 0.17 -1.15 -9.91
CA PHE A 15 0.29 -1.91 -11.16
C PHE A 15 1.72 -2.41 -11.41
N THR A 16 2.74 -1.63 -11.08
CA THR A 16 4.14 -2.10 -11.15
C THR A 16 4.34 -3.34 -10.29
N VAL A 17 3.88 -3.32 -9.04
CA VAL A 17 3.94 -4.48 -8.13
C VAL A 17 3.17 -5.67 -8.70
N HIS A 18 1.94 -5.45 -9.16
CA HIS A 18 1.09 -6.51 -9.71
C HIS A 18 1.72 -7.17 -10.94
N ASN A 19 2.25 -6.37 -11.87
CA ASN A 19 2.90 -6.87 -13.08
C ASN A 19 4.18 -7.64 -12.78
N ALA A 20 4.92 -7.25 -11.73
CA ALA A 20 6.17 -7.89 -11.35
C ALA A 20 5.95 -9.20 -10.57
N LEU A 21 4.99 -9.23 -9.64
CA LEU A 21 4.80 -10.34 -8.70
C LEU A 21 3.67 -11.31 -9.09
N GLY A 22 2.70 -10.87 -9.88
CA GLY A 22 1.49 -11.66 -10.15
C GLY A 22 0.69 -11.94 -8.87
N HIS A 23 -0.04 -13.05 -8.85
CA HIS A 23 -0.86 -13.49 -7.71
C HIS A 23 -0.25 -14.69 -6.97
N GLY A 24 -0.57 -14.88 -5.69
CA GLY A 24 -0.26 -16.10 -4.93
C GLY A 24 0.66 -15.91 -3.72
N PHE A 25 1.10 -14.69 -3.44
CA PHE A 25 1.86 -14.38 -2.24
C PHE A 25 0.96 -13.95 -1.07
N LEU A 26 1.53 -13.96 0.13
CA LEU A 26 0.90 -13.37 1.31
C LEU A 26 0.82 -11.85 1.18
N GLU A 27 -0.17 -11.24 1.83
CA GLU A 27 -0.35 -9.78 1.89
C GLU A 27 0.95 -9.05 2.23
N LYS A 28 1.72 -9.54 3.20
CA LYS A 28 2.98 -8.90 3.64
C LYS A 28 3.99 -8.72 2.51
N VAL A 29 4.00 -9.61 1.52
CA VAL A 29 4.88 -9.50 0.34
C VAL A 29 4.44 -8.33 -0.53
N TYR A 30 3.14 -8.22 -0.81
CA TYR A 30 2.59 -7.10 -1.59
C TYR A 30 2.73 -5.76 -0.86
N GLU A 31 2.49 -5.72 0.46
CA GLU A 31 2.70 -4.53 1.29
C GLU A 31 4.14 -4.03 1.20
N ASN A 32 5.12 -4.93 1.37
CA ASN A 32 6.54 -4.58 1.30
C ASN A 32 6.92 -4.07 -0.09
N ALA A 33 6.45 -4.72 -1.15
CA ALA A 33 6.73 -4.30 -2.52
C ALA A 33 6.10 -2.93 -2.84
N LEU A 34 4.84 -2.71 -2.43
CA LEU A 34 4.15 -1.45 -2.63
C LEU A 34 4.81 -0.31 -1.84
N ARG A 35 5.26 -0.57 -0.60
CA ARG A 35 6.03 0.40 0.18
C ARG A 35 7.26 0.88 -0.61
N ILE A 36 8.04 -0.06 -1.17
CA ILE A 36 9.24 0.27 -1.95
C ILE A 36 8.89 1.13 -3.17
N GLU A 37 7.87 0.76 -3.94
CA GLU A 37 7.46 1.55 -5.12
C GLU A 37 6.98 2.96 -4.75
N LEU A 38 6.22 3.09 -3.67
CA LEU A 38 5.74 4.38 -3.19
C LEU A 38 6.88 5.26 -2.67
N GLU A 39 7.81 4.69 -1.89
CA GLU A 39 9.01 5.41 -1.43
C GLU A 39 9.87 5.88 -2.60
N ASN A 40 10.07 5.03 -3.62
CA ASN A 40 10.79 5.38 -4.85
C ASN A 40 10.09 6.48 -5.65
N ALA A 41 8.76 6.54 -5.60
CA ALA A 41 7.96 7.62 -6.21
C ALA A 41 7.97 8.92 -5.38
N GLY A 42 8.70 8.96 -4.26
CA GLY A 42 8.88 10.13 -3.39
C GLY A 42 7.82 10.28 -2.30
N PHE A 43 7.02 9.25 -2.04
CA PHE A 43 6.05 9.28 -0.95
C PHE A 43 6.69 8.95 0.39
N HIS A 44 6.16 9.56 1.45
CA HIS A 44 6.43 9.11 2.81
C HIS A 44 5.41 8.04 3.19
N VAL A 45 5.88 6.83 3.51
CA VAL A 45 5.01 5.67 3.73
C VAL A 45 5.26 5.09 5.12
N GLN A 46 4.19 4.90 5.87
CA GLN A 46 4.20 4.15 7.12
C GLN A 46 3.42 2.84 6.92
N PRO A 47 4.08 1.68 6.77
CA PRO A 47 3.40 0.41 6.69
C PRO A 47 2.73 0.07 8.03
N GLN A 48 1.54 -0.52 8.00
CA GLN A 48 0.81 -1.01 9.17
C GLN A 48 0.70 0.04 10.29
N ALA A 49 0.34 1.27 9.92
CA ALA A 49 0.04 2.30 10.92
C ALA A 49 -1.01 1.76 11.91
N PRO A 50 -0.74 1.80 13.23
CA PRO A 50 -1.61 1.18 14.21
C PRO A 50 -2.97 1.86 14.20
N ILE A 51 -4.01 1.06 14.05
CA ILE A 51 -5.41 1.51 14.14
C ILE A 51 -6.09 0.74 15.27
N SER A 52 -6.93 1.43 16.04
CA SER A 52 -7.75 0.78 17.07
C SER A 52 -9.01 0.24 16.42
N VAL A 53 -9.09 -1.08 16.26
CA VAL A 53 -10.29 -1.75 15.75
C VAL A 53 -11.04 -2.33 16.95
N THR A 54 -12.34 -2.07 17.04
CA THR A 54 -13.18 -2.66 18.11
C THR A 54 -13.97 -3.82 17.54
N TYR A 55 -13.80 -5.01 18.10
CA TYR A 55 -14.58 -6.21 17.79
C TYR A 55 -15.14 -6.81 19.09
N ALA A 56 -16.47 -7.03 19.12
CA ALA A 56 -17.17 -7.55 20.30
C ALA A 56 -16.88 -6.78 21.61
N GLY A 57 -16.76 -5.45 21.52
CA GLY A 57 -16.50 -4.58 22.67
C GLY A 57 -15.07 -4.61 23.20
N LYS A 58 -14.13 -5.27 22.48
CA LYS A 58 -12.70 -5.30 22.80
C LYS A 58 -11.90 -4.70 21.66
N VAL A 59 -10.80 -4.02 21.99
CA VAL A 59 -9.83 -3.58 20.99
C VAL A 59 -9.05 -4.80 20.49
N VAL A 60 -8.98 -4.97 19.17
CA VAL A 60 -8.23 -6.01 18.46
C VAL A 60 -7.16 -5.41 17.57
#